data_AF-X1SHT8-F1
#
_entry.id   AF-X1SHT8-F1
#
_cell.length_a   1.000
_cell.length_b   1.000
_cell.length_c   1.000
_cell.angle_alpha   90.00
_cell.angle_beta   90.00
_cell.angle_gamma   90.00
#
_symmetry.space_group_name_H-M   'P 1'
#
loop_
_entity.id
_entity.type
_entity.pdbx_description
1 polymer ?
#
loop_
_entity_poly.entity_id
_entity_poly.type
_entity_poly.pdbx_seq_one_letter_code
_entity_poly.pdbx_strand_id
1 'polypeptide(L)'
;MRNGKPKTLLINPSLTGQLEAQVEMITEPLGLAYIAAVLEQNGYEVDILDALALGNEQRNELPDGRIRIGLTEEQIADYVDNYAPDIIGIGCGFSVYASD
;
A
#
# COMPACT_ATOMS: atom_id res chain seq x y z
N MET A 1 -14.01 -22.93 -0.62
CA MET A 1 -14.19 -21.51 -0.99
C MET A 1 -15.24 -20.94 -0.07
N ARG A 2 -15.01 -19.77 0.55
CA ARG A 2 -16.01 -19.11 1.39
C ARG A 2 -17.22 -18.75 0.51
N ASN A 3 -18.44 -19.08 0.93
CA ASN A 3 -19.68 -18.84 0.18
C ASN A 3 -20.16 -17.36 0.24
N GLY A 4 -19.23 -16.40 0.30
CA GLY A 4 -19.48 -14.96 0.42
C GLY A 4 -18.68 -14.15 -0.60
N LYS A 5 -18.96 -12.84 -0.69
CA LYS A 5 -18.15 -11.93 -1.52
C LYS A 5 -16.68 -11.98 -1.08
N PRO A 6 -15.70 -11.93 -2.01
CA PRO A 6 -14.28 -11.99 -1.65
C PRO A 6 -13.89 -10.88 -0.67
N LYS A 7 -13.18 -11.25 0.41
CA LYS A 7 -12.57 -10.29 1.33
C LYS A 7 -11.41 -9.60 0.61
N THR A 8 -11.41 -8.27 0.59
CA THR A 8 -10.52 -7.48 -0.26
C THR A 8 -9.56 -6.63 0.58
N LEU A 9 -8.27 -6.65 0.26
CA LEU A 9 -7.29 -5.70 0.80
C LEU A 9 -6.79 -4.78 -0.30
N LEU A 10 -6.83 -3.48 -0.08
CA LEU A 10 -6.24 -2.48 -0.97
C LEU A 10 -4.97 -1.93 -0.33
N ILE A 11 -3.84 -1.95 -1.04
CA ILE A 11 -2.53 -1.56 -0.50
C ILE A 11 -2.04 -0.30 -1.20
N ASN A 12 -1.80 0.77 -0.45
CA ASN A 12 -0.91 1.85 -0.86
C ASN A 12 0.52 1.45 -0.45
N PRO A 13 1.41 1.09 -1.40
CA PRO A 13 2.68 0.45 -1.08
C PRO A 13 3.69 1.44 -0.46
N SER A 14 4.76 0.89 0.14
CA SER A 14 5.93 1.69 0.52
C SER A 14 6.63 2.28 -0.71
N LEU A 15 7.33 3.40 -0.52
CA LEU A 15 8.00 4.12 -1.59
C LEU A 15 9.48 3.75 -1.62
N THR A 16 10.03 3.44 -2.81
CA THR A 16 11.46 3.16 -2.98
C THR A 16 12.04 4.09 -4.05
N GLY A 17 13.11 4.82 -3.74
CA GLY A 17 13.74 5.73 -4.69
C GLY A 17 15.05 6.34 -4.18
N GLN A 18 15.70 7.17 -5.00
CA GLN A 18 16.87 7.99 -4.62
C GLN A 18 16.45 9.30 -3.93
N LEU A 19 15.39 9.24 -3.12
CA LEU A 19 14.64 10.40 -2.64
C LEU A 19 14.81 10.57 -1.13
N GLU A 20 15.91 11.18 -0.69
CA GLU A 20 16.01 11.64 0.69
C GLU A 20 15.10 12.85 0.95
N ALA A 21 14.89 13.72 -0.05
CA ALA A 21 14.37 15.07 0.18
C ALA A 21 12.90 15.34 -0.18
N GLN A 22 12.14 14.40 -0.79
CA GLN A 22 10.78 14.72 -1.29
C GLN A 22 9.63 13.92 -0.66
N VAL A 23 9.89 13.07 0.34
CA VAL A 23 8.84 12.24 0.98
C VAL A 23 8.35 12.88 2.28
N GLU A 24 8.32 14.21 2.35
CA GLU A 24 7.77 14.93 3.50
C GLU A 24 6.23 15.08 3.43
N MET A 25 5.64 14.86 2.25
CA MET A 25 4.21 14.99 2.05
C MET A 25 3.56 13.61 1.94
N ILE A 26 2.99 13.15 3.05
CA ILE A 26 2.14 11.96 3.10
C ILE A 26 0.71 12.44 2.97
N THR A 27 0.03 11.92 1.96
CA THR A 27 -1.37 12.22 1.67
C THR A 27 -2.18 10.94 1.67
N GLU A 28 -3.45 11.03 1.98
CA GLU A 28 -4.37 9.90 1.94
C GLU A 28 -4.50 9.34 0.50
N PRO A 29 -4.54 8.00 0.33
CA PRO A 29 -4.68 7.36 -0.98
C PRO A 29 -6.14 7.44 -1.47
N LEU A 30 -6.59 8.65 -1.84
CA LEU A 30 -7.99 8.93 -2.19
C LEU A 30 -8.55 7.97 -3.25
N GLY A 31 -7.75 7.60 -4.26
CA GLY A 31 -8.17 6.62 -5.27
C GLY A 31 -8.58 5.27 -4.68
N LEU A 32 -7.80 4.77 -3.69
CA LEU A 32 -8.14 3.53 -2.99
C LEU A 32 -9.34 3.72 -2.05
N ALA A 33 -9.45 4.89 -1.39
CA ALA A 33 -10.59 5.22 -0.54
C ALA A 33 -11.91 5.22 -1.32
N TYR A 34 -11.92 5.76 -2.54
CA TYR A 34 -13.11 5.71 -3.41
C TYR A 34 -13.48 4.28 -3.80
N ILE A 35 -12.50 3.43 -4.13
CA ILE A 35 -12.75 2.02 -4.46
C ILE A 35 -13.32 1.29 -3.23
N ALA A 36 -12.71 1.47 -2.05
CA ALA A 36 -13.19 0.89 -0.80
C ALA A 36 -14.63 1.31 -0.50
N ALA A 37 -14.96 2.60 -0.58
CA ALA A 37 -16.30 3.09 -0.32
C ALA A 37 -17.36 2.43 -1.24
N VAL A 38 -17.05 2.23 -2.52
CA VAL A 38 -17.96 1.55 -3.46
C VAL A 38 -18.08 0.06 -3.13
N LEU A 39 -16.99 -0.60 -2.74
CA LEU A 39 -17.00 -2.00 -2.31
C LEU A 39 -17.85 -2.18 -1.03
N GLU A 40 -17.67 -1.32 -0.03
CA GLU A 40 -18.47 -1.31 1.21
C GLU A 40 -19.97 -1.13 0.92
N GLN A 41 -20.33 -0.15 0.07
CA GLN A 41 -21.73 0.10 -0.34
C GLN A 41 -22.36 -1.12 -1.04
N ASN A 42 -21.54 -1.96 -1.67
CA ASN A 42 -21.98 -3.18 -2.30
C ASN A 42 -21.84 -4.41 -1.38
N GLY A 43 -21.52 -4.24 -0.09
CA GLY A 43 -21.46 -5.33 0.89
C GLY A 43 -20.24 -6.25 0.74
N TYR A 44 -19.13 -5.75 0.20
CA TYR A 44 -17.83 -6.41 0.30
C TYR A 44 -17.16 -6.05 1.63
N GLU A 45 -16.46 -7.01 2.23
CA GLU A 45 -15.50 -6.72 3.30
C GLU A 45 -14.22 -6.21 2.63
N VAL A 46 -13.83 -4.97 2.95
CA VAL A 46 -12.64 -4.32 2.39
C VAL A 46 -11.88 -3.55 3.46
N ASP A 47 -10.56 -3.51 3.35
CA ASP A 47 -9.70 -2.65 4.17
C ASP A 47 -8.60 -2.01 3.31
N ILE A 48 -7.98 -0.93 3.81
CA ILE A 48 -6.87 -0.22 3.17
C ILE A 48 -5.63 -0.31 4.05
N LEU A 49 -4.56 -0.92 3.54
CA LEU A 49 -3.23 -0.85 4.12
C LEU A 49 -2.44 0.28 3.48
N ASP A 50 -2.26 1.39 4.21
CA ASP A 50 -1.35 2.46 3.80
C ASP A 50 0.06 2.24 4.36
N ALA A 51 0.87 1.49 3.61
CA ALA A 51 2.21 1.12 4.03
C ALA A 51 3.17 2.32 4.09
N LEU A 52 2.97 3.34 3.26
CA LEU A 52 3.77 4.56 3.31
C LEU A 52 3.44 5.37 4.57
N ALA A 53 2.16 5.61 4.85
CA ALA A 53 1.74 6.40 6.00
C ALA A 53 2.06 5.72 7.34
N LEU A 54 1.78 4.42 7.46
CA LEU A 54 1.99 3.66 8.71
C LEU A 54 3.48 3.45 9.05
N GLY A 55 4.35 3.49 8.05
CA GLY A 55 5.80 3.31 8.20
C GLY A 55 6.61 4.57 7.87
N ASN A 56 6.03 5.76 7.97
CA ASN A 56 6.65 6.99 7.50
C ASN A 56 8.02 7.33 8.12
N GLU A 57 8.23 6.94 9.38
CA GLU A 57 9.48 7.09 10.11
C GLU A 57 10.50 6.00 9.76
N GLN A 58 10.08 4.92 9.11
CA GLN A 58 10.95 3.80 8.72
C GLN A 58 11.65 4.12 7.41
N ARG A 59 12.98 4.28 7.48
CA ARG A 59 13.85 4.54 6.33
C ARG A 59 14.88 3.42 6.25
N ASN A 60 14.82 2.63 5.18
CA ASN A 60 15.68 1.47 4.97
C ASN A 60 16.56 1.71 3.74
N GLU A 61 17.88 1.77 3.94
CA GLU A 61 18.85 1.78 2.85
C GLU A 61 18.87 0.41 2.16
N LEU A 62 18.81 0.40 0.84
CA LEU A 62 18.88 -0.80 0.01
C LEU A 62 20.31 -1.00 -0.52
N PRO A 63 20.72 -2.24 -0.83
CA PRO A 63 22.08 -2.53 -1.31
C PRO A 63 22.52 -1.78 -2.58
N ASP A 64 21.57 -1.27 -3.36
CA ASP A 64 21.81 -0.49 -4.57
C ASP A 64 21.85 1.03 -4.34
N GLY A 65 21.86 1.47 -3.08
CA GLY A 65 21.90 2.87 -2.68
C GLY A 65 20.56 3.60 -2.74
N ARG A 66 19.46 2.92 -3.08
CA ARG A 66 18.11 3.49 -2.92
C ARG A 66 17.66 3.45 -1.47
N ILE A 67 16.68 4.27 -1.13
CA ILE A 67 16.03 4.27 0.17
C ILE A 67 14.58 3.83 -0.01
N ARG A 68 14.13 2.96 0.88
CA ARG A 68 12.72 2.60 1.05
C ARG A 68 12.14 3.30 2.27
N ILE A 69 10.98 3.92 2.08
CA ILE A 69 10.23 4.63 3.13
C ILE A 69 8.84 3.99 3.24
N GLY A 70 8.40 3.70 4.46
CA GLY A 70 7.18 2.94 4.73
C GLY A 70 7.47 1.56 5.33
N LEU A 71 6.41 0.78 5.52
CA LEU A 71 6.49 -0.58 6.06
C LEU A 71 7.41 -1.47 5.22
N THR A 72 8.11 -2.39 5.88
CA THR A 72 8.93 -3.41 5.23
C THR A 72 8.09 -4.46 4.53
N GLU A 73 8.72 -5.25 3.65
CA GLU A 73 8.04 -6.34 2.94
C GLU A 73 7.50 -7.39 3.93
N GLU A 74 8.24 -7.67 5.00
CA GLU A 74 7.82 -8.59 6.07
C GLU A 74 6.61 -8.06 6.83
N GLN A 75 6.59 -6.77 7.18
CA GLN A 75 5.45 -6.16 7.87
C GLN A 75 4.18 -6.17 7.00
N ILE A 76 4.33 -5.91 5.69
CA ILE A 76 3.22 -5.99 4.74
C ILE A 76 2.74 -7.45 4.61
N ALA A 77 3.66 -8.41 4.52
CA ALA A 77 3.33 -9.84 4.46
C ALA A 77 2.60 -10.31 5.73
N ASP A 78 3.10 -9.95 6.90
CA ASP A 78 2.46 -10.23 8.19
C ASP A 78 1.04 -9.65 8.25
N TYR A 79 0.84 -8.43 7.74
CA TYR A 79 -0.50 -7.84 7.67
C TYR A 79 -1.41 -8.63 6.73
N VAL A 80 -0.93 -8.98 5.55
CA VAL A 80 -1.69 -9.77 4.55
C VAL A 80 -2.09 -11.13 5.15
N ASP A 81 -1.18 -11.82 5.82
CA ASP A 81 -1.42 -13.12 6.44
C ASP A 81 -2.46 -13.03 7.56
N ASN A 82 -2.36 -12.00 8.41
CA ASN A 82 -3.31 -11.77 9.50
C ASN A 82 -4.69 -11.32 9.00
N TYR A 83 -4.74 -10.48 7.97
CA TYR A 83 -5.99 -10.02 7.37
C TYR A 83 -6.68 -11.13 6.57
N ALA A 84 -5.89 -12.04 5.98
CA ALA A 84 -6.31 -13.16 5.15
C ALA A 84 -7.29 -12.76 4.03
N PRO A 85 -6.91 -11.84 3.12
CA PRO A 85 -7.75 -11.44 2.00
C PRO A 85 -7.85 -12.53 0.93
N ASP A 86 -8.98 -12.57 0.23
CA ASP A 86 -9.15 -13.37 -0.99
C ASP A 86 -8.61 -12.61 -2.23
N ILE A 87 -8.63 -11.27 -2.20
CA ILE A 87 -8.17 -10.39 -3.28
C ILE A 87 -7.28 -9.29 -2.70
N ILE A 88 -6.16 -9.02 -3.38
CA ILE A 88 -5.27 -7.88 -3.09
C ILE A 88 -5.27 -6.94 -4.29
N GLY A 89 -5.60 -5.66 -4.07
CA GLY A 89 -5.39 -4.57 -5.01
C GLY A 89 -4.20 -3.73 -4.58
N ILE A 90 -3.31 -3.36 -5.49
CA ILE A 90 -2.12 -2.52 -5.18
C ILE A 90 -2.24 -1.20 -5.94
N GLY A 91 -2.19 -0.10 -5.21
CA GLY A 91 -2.15 1.25 -5.78
C GLY A 91 -0.84 1.49 -6.52
N CYS A 92 -0.92 1.91 -7.77
CA CYS A 92 0.23 2.30 -8.59
C CYS A 92 -0.08 3.63 -9.28
N GLY A 93 0.17 4.74 -8.58
CA GLY A 93 -0.19 6.08 -9.07
C GLY A 93 0.72 6.58 -10.19
N PHE A 94 1.99 6.18 -10.18
CA PHE A 94 3.00 6.56 -11.15
C PHE A 94 4.20 5.63 -11.05
N SER A 95 4.96 5.49 -12.14
CA SER A 95 6.28 4.87 -12.09
C SER A 95 7.33 5.97 -11.97
N VAL A 96 8.19 5.90 -10.96
CA VAL A 96 9.34 6.82 -10.77
C VAL A 96 10.47 6.64 -11.81
N TYR A 97 10.17 6.04 -12.97
CA TYR A 97 11.13 5.66 -14.01
C TYR A 97 10.78 6.19 -15.40
N ALA A 98 9.85 7.13 -15.53
CA ALA A 98 9.75 7.89 -16.78
C ALA A 98 10.93 8.87 -16.83
N SER A 99 11.98 8.51 -17.56
CA SER A 99 12.92 9.50 -18.08
C SER A 99 12.17 10.39 -19.05
N ASP A 100 12.13 11.70 -18.77
CA ASP A 100 11.86 12.73 -19.79
C ASP A 100 12.95 12.69 -20.88
#